data_AF-W2G131-F1
#
_entry.id   AF-W2G131-F1
#
_cell.length_a   1.000
_cell.length_b   1.000
_cell.length_c   1.000
_cell.angle_alpha   90.00
_cell.angle_beta   90.00
_cell.angle_gamma   90.00
#
_symmetry.space_group_name_H-M   'P 1'
#
loop_
_entity.id
_entity.type
_entity.pdbx_description
1 polymer ?
#
loop_
_entity_poly.entity_id
_entity_poly.type
_entity_poly.pdbx_seq_one_letter_code
_entity_poly.pdbx_strand_id
1 'polypeptide(L)'
;MEVSRPMANTADDHPANTSFSRSSEFSNGNFSAHLDSSQGPRLTEGGGAVGAHRQTMLKAADFDDLPPETTKDYKGRIRTWPGLLLLLLIIGGAVTIIVLQAKETSDLIHANRENYEQQQANKRKIKDGLDDDQVLISDDGQVGNPKKYPDMGCELPDYQSKNGQIVAVSKNGTEVPVGIKGVNWFGMETGLAIPFGLWENMDNGTSVYEVAAFLARNKFNSVRLPLCIKNILNDVAPEKSLINLNTNRAVNITSYISTIQSIVEALGYRHITVMISLHTLDPKKSGGAWFSEDLGVSEDEFLDAVDILTKNLCKSRYWNILGLDLKNEPHECSWGGEDPDWQKGATLI
;
A
#
# COMPACT_ATOMS: atom_id res chain seq x y z
N MET A 1 52.11 -25.54 -18.58
CA MET A 1 51.30 -26.57 -19.28
C MET A 1 50.07 -25.84 -19.76
N GLU A 2 50.19 -25.33 -20.98
CA GLU A 2 49.27 -24.39 -21.62
C GLU A 2 48.39 -25.23 -22.54
N VAL A 3 47.07 -25.16 -22.38
CA VAL A 3 46.14 -25.89 -23.25
C VAL A 3 45.13 -24.89 -23.80
N SER A 4 45.33 -24.65 -25.09
CA SER A 4 44.58 -23.77 -25.99
C SER A 4 43.11 -24.14 -26.12
N ARG A 5 42.29 -23.10 -26.32
CA ARG A 5 40.96 -23.18 -26.92
C ARG A 5 41.06 -23.56 -28.41
N PRO A 6 40.00 -24.15 -28.99
CA PRO A 6 39.67 -23.96 -30.40
C PRO A 6 38.44 -23.07 -30.58
N MET A 7 38.46 -22.31 -31.67
CA MET A 7 37.43 -21.39 -32.16
C MET A 7 36.31 -22.09 -32.96
N ALA A 8 35.26 -21.29 -33.18
CA ALA A 8 34.02 -21.47 -33.92
C ALA A 8 34.11 -22.11 -35.31
N ASN A 9 33.01 -22.77 -35.69
CA ASN A 9 32.58 -22.92 -37.08
C ASN A 9 31.20 -22.27 -37.26
N THR A 10 31.10 -21.48 -38.31
CA THR A 10 29.91 -20.78 -38.81
C THR A 10 29.21 -21.54 -39.93
N ALA A 11 27.91 -21.27 -40.04
CA ALA A 11 27.00 -21.37 -41.19
C ALA A 11 26.37 -22.74 -41.53
N ASP A 12 25.04 -22.80 -41.42
CA ASP A 12 24.18 -22.90 -42.61
C ASP A 12 22.73 -22.44 -42.31
N ASP A 13 22.26 -21.54 -43.17
CA ASP A 13 20.88 -21.04 -43.30
C ASP A 13 20.01 -22.07 -44.05
N HIS A 14 18.78 -22.33 -43.60
CA HIS A 14 17.56 -22.18 -44.43
C HIS A 14 16.25 -22.41 -43.66
N PRO A 15 15.13 -21.80 -44.10
CA PRO A 15 14.01 -21.42 -43.26
C PRO A 15 12.86 -22.43 -43.29
N ALA A 16 12.15 -22.57 -42.17
CA ALA A 16 10.87 -23.27 -42.11
C ALA A 16 9.74 -22.30 -41.79
N ASN A 17 9.03 -21.89 -42.84
CA ASN A 17 7.68 -21.36 -42.79
C ASN A 17 6.78 -22.31 -42.00
N THR A 18 6.22 -21.85 -40.89
CA THR A 18 4.91 -22.34 -40.42
C THR A 18 4.07 -21.17 -39.93
N SER A 19 3.07 -20.86 -40.74
CA SER A 19 1.96 -19.98 -40.46
C SER A 19 1.15 -20.47 -39.27
N PHE A 20 1.06 -19.67 -38.21
CA PHE A 20 -0.05 -19.75 -37.26
C PHE A 20 -0.77 -18.41 -37.24
N SER A 21 -1.87 -18.38 -37.98
CA SER A 21 -2.94 -17.41 -37.87
C SER A 21 -3.48 -17.41 -36.44
N ARG A 22 -3.27 -16.32 -35.70
CA ARG A 22 -3.99 -16.03 -34.47
C ARG A 22 -4.87 -14.81 -34.73
N SER A 23 -6.16 -15.09 -34.80
CA SER A 23 -7.26 -14.12 -34.84
C SER A 23 -7.13 -13.13 -33.68
N SER A 24 -6.98 -11.87 -34.03
CA SER A 24 -7.09 -10.73 -33.14
C SER A 24 -8.57 -10.33 -33.03
N GLU A 25 -9.24 -10.77 -31.98
CA GLU A 25 -10.48 -10.12 -31.53
C GLU A 25 -10.15 -9.27 -30.30
N PHE A 26 -9.91 -7.99 -30.57
CA PHE A 26 -9.92 -6.92 -29.57
C PHE A 26 -11.39 -6.63 -29.21
N SER A 27 -11.76 -6.80 -27.94
CA SER A 27 -12.97 -6.20 -27.39
C SER A 27 -12.55 -5.23 -26.29
N ASN A 28 -12.57 -3.94 -26.63
CA ASN A 28 -12.38 -2.83 -25.70
C ASN A 28 -13.65 -2.70 -24.85
N GLY A 29 -13.57 -3.08 -23.58
CA GLY A 29 -14.61 -2.80 -22.59
C GLY A 29 -14.55 -1.35 -22.12
N ASN A 30 -15.16 -0.44 -22.88
CA ASN A 30 -15.56 0.88 -22.37
C ASN A 30 -16.79 0.70 -21.46
N PHE A 31 -16.62 0.86 -20.15
CA PHE A 31 -17.74 0.89 -19.21
C PHE A 31 -18.31 2.32 -19.15
N SER A 32 -19.31 2.60 -19.99
CA SER A 32 -20.18 3.77 -19.86
C SER A 32 -21.32 3.43 -18.90
N ALA A 33 -21.43 4.18 -17.81
CA ALA A 33 -22.54 4.13 -16.88
C ALA A 33 -23.81 4.67 -17.56
N HIS A 34 -24.70 3.77 -17.97
CA HIS A 34 -26.08 4.11 -18.33
C HIS A 34 -27.00 3.67 -17.19
N LEU A 35 -27.62 4.66 -16.52
CA LEU A 35 -28.84 4.44 -15.74
C LEU A 35 -29.95 4.04 -16.71
N ASP A 36 -30.43 2.81 -16.61
CA ASP A 36 -31.59 2.35 -17.35
C ASP A 36 -32.87 2.65 -16.55
N SER A 37 -33.69 3.55 -17.08
CA SER A 37 -35.02 3.89 -16.58
C SER A 37 -36.03 3.01 -17.30
N SER A 38 -36.56 2.01 -16.61
CA SER A 38 -37.57 1.10 -17.14
C SER A 38 -38.87 1.84 -17.52
N GLN A 39 -39.07 2.08 -18.83
CA GLN A 39 -40.38 2.32 -19.43
C GLN A 39 -40.87 1.01 -20.07
N GLY A 40 -41.99 0.47 -19.58
CA GLY A 40 -42.67 -0.67 -20.18
C GLY A 40 -43.43 -0.32 -21.47
N PRO A 41 -43.82 -1.32 -22.29
CA PRO A 41 -44.22 -1.11 -23.67
C PRO A 41 -45.64 -0.58 -23.83
N ARG A 42 -45.82 0.34 -24.78
CA ARG A 42 -47.11 0.87 -25.23
C ARG A 42 -47.64 -0.03 -26.36
N LEU A 43 -48.79 -0.67 -26.14
CA LEU A 43 -49.56 -1.34 -27.19
C LEU A 43 -50.48 -0.33 -27.91
N THR A 44 -50.55 -0.50 -29.23
CA THR A 44 -51.30 0.28 -30.22
C THR A 44 -52.70 -0.30 -30.53
N GLU A 45 -53.45 0.46 -31.34
CA GLU A 45 -54.81 0.22 -31.89
C GLU A 45 -55.97 0.68 -30.97
N GLY A 46 -57.01 1.37 -31.44
CA GLY A 46 -57.46 1.72 -32.78
C GLY A 46 -58.97 1.99 -32.71
N GLY A 47 -59.49 2.86 -33.57
CA GLY A 47 -60.93 2.94 -33.87
C GLY A 47 -61.75 3.89 -32.99
N GLY A 48 -62.22 4.98 -33.61
CA GLY A 48 -63.19 5.88 -33.03
C GLY A 48 -64.55 5.22 -32.83
N ALA A 49 -65.20 5.54 -31.71
CA ALA A 49 -66.62 5.42 -31.53
C ALA A 49 -67.12 6.70 -30.85
N VAL A 50 -68.00 7.41 -31.57
CA VAL A 50 -68.68 8.63 -31.13
C VAL A 50 -69.65 8.25 -30.01
N GLY A 51 -69.24 8.49 -28.77
CA GLY A 51 -70.08 8.33 -27.57
C GLY A 51 -70.69 9.67 -27.19
N ALA A 52 -71.99 9.83 -27.44
CA ALA A 52 -72.77 11.01 -27.13
C ALA A 52 -72.60 11.46 -25.66
N HIS A 53 -72.19 12.71 -25.46
CA HIS A 53 -72.33 13.38 -24.18
C HIS A 53 -73.82 13.50 -23.83
N ARG A 54 -74.31 12.64 -22.93
CA ARG A 54 -75.50 12.96 -22.13
C ARG A 54 -75.09 14.07 -21.15
N GLN A 55 -75.33 15.31 -21.53
CA GLN A 55 -75.51 16.38 -20.55
C GLN A 55 -76.82 16.09 -19.81
N THR A 56 -76.75 15.50 -18.63
CA THR A 56 -77.83 15.62 -17.64
C THR A 56 -77.86 17.08 -17.19
N MET A 57 -78.64 17.91 -17.87
CA MET A 57 -79.12 19.15 -17.29
C MET A 57 -79.95 18.77 -16.06
N LEU A 58 -79.42 19.08 -14.88
CA LEU A 58 -80.22 19.15 -13.67
C LEU A 58 -81.25 20.27 -13.87
N LYS A 59 -82.51 19.86 -13.93
CA LYS A 59 -83.67 20.75 -13.88
C LYS A 59 -83.58 21.50 -12.56
N ALA A 60 -83.37 22.83 -12.61
CA ALA A 60 -83.53 23.68 -11.44
C ALA A 60 -84.98 23.53 -10.96
N ALA A 61 -85.15 22.97 -9.78
CA ALA A 61 -86.41 23.08 -9.07
C ALA A 61 -86.43 24.47 -8.44
N ASP A 62 -87.49 25.23 -8.71
CA ASP A 62 -87.80 26.45 -7.96
C ASP A 62 -88.02 26.06 -6.50
N PHE A 63 -87.22 26.67 -5.61
CA PHE A 63 -87.33 26.52 -4.16
C PHE A 63 -87.67 27.89 -3.55
N ASP A 64 -88.86 28.41 -3.86
CA ASP A 64 -89.46 29.52 -3.11
C ASP A 64 -90.18 28.95 -1.88
N ASP A 65 -89.41 28.51 -0.87
CA ASP A 65 -89.73 28.48 0.59
C ASP A 65 -88.79 27.52 1.34
N LEU A 66 -87.52 27.90 1.48
CA LEU A 66 -86.61 27.24 2.43
C LEU A 66 -86.10 28.29 3.45
N PRO A 67 -86.08 27.96 4.76
CA PRO A 67 -85.63 28.89 5.79
C PRO A 67 -84.16 29.29 5.58
N PRO A 68 -83.76 30.51 5.99
CA PRO A 68 -82.41 31.01 5.74
C PRO A 68 -81.36 30.10 6.37
N GLU A 69 -80.40 29.65 5.55
CA GLU A 69 -79.29 28.81 6.00
C GLU A 69 -78.53 29.49 7.15
N THR A 70 -78.24 28.73 8.20
CA THR A 70 -77.48 29.22 9.35
C THR A 70 -76.03 28.75 9.27
N THR A 71 -75.09 29.48 9.89
CA THR A 71 -73.66 29.10 9.92
C THR A 71 -73.38 27.73 10.56
N LYS A 72 -74.39 27.11 11.20
CA LYS A 72 -74.35 25.74 11.74
C LYS A 72 -74.57 24.66 10.67
N ASP A 73 -75.12 25.01 9.51
CA ASP A 73 -75.32 24.11 8.37
C ASP A 73 -74.04 23.96 7.53
N TYR A 74 -73.12 24.91 7.64
CA TYR A 74 -71.74 24.78 7.16
C TYR A 74 -70.92 23.92 8.13
N LYS A 75 -71.22 22.62 8.20
CA LYS A 75 -70.25 21.64 8.69
C LYS A 75 -69.15 21.54 7.64
N GLY A 76 -68.20 22.48 7.68
CA GLY A 76 -66.99 22.45 6.88
C GLY A 76 -66.43 21.04 6.91
N ARG A 77 -66.59 20.31 5.80
CA ARG A 77 -66.24 18.90 5.72
C ARG A 77 -64.74 18.78 5.55
N ILE A 78 -63.97 19.23 6.54
CA ILE A 78 -62.57 18.84 6.71
C ILE A 78 -62.59 17.42 7.29
N ARG A 79 -63.09 16.47 6.49
CA ARG A 79 -63.05 15.04 6.76
C ARG A 79 -61.92 14.43 5.93
N THR A 80 -60.76 15.10 5.93
CA THR A 80 -59.53 14.67 5.22
C THR A 80 -58.69 13.71 6.06
N TRP A 81 -59.02 13.51 7.35
CA TRP A 81 -58.28 12.64 8.26
C TRP A 81 -58.02 11.21 7.74
N PRO A 82 -59.00 10.49 7.16
CA PRO A 82 -58.73 9.14 6.65
C PRO A 82 -57.76 9.14 5.47
N GLY A 83 -57.88 10.13 4.57
CA GLY A 83 -57.00 10.27 3.40
C GLY A 83 -55.60 10.75 3.78
N LEU A 84 -55.49 11.65 4.77
CA LEU A 84 -54.22 12.13 5.30
C LEU A 84 -53.48 11.02 6.05
N LEU A 85 -54.18 10.21 6.85
CA LEU A 85 -53.60 9.06 7.52
C LEU A 85 -53.14 7.99 6.52
N LEU A 86 -53.93 7.71 5.49
CA LEU A 86 -53.52 6.81 4.41
C LEU A 86 -52.28 7.33 3.67
N LEU A 87 -52.25 8.63 3.35
CA LEU A 87 -51.10 9.26 2.72
C LEU A 87 -49.84 9.19 3.60
N LEU A 88 -49.96 9.45 4.90
CA LEU A 88 -48.86 9.31 5.86
C LEU A 88 -48.37 7.86 5.97
N LEU A 89 -49.26 6.87 5.94
CA LEU A 89 -48.89 5.45 5.92
C LEU A 89 -48.16 5.08 4.62
N ILE A 90 -48.61 5.58 3.47
CA ILE A 90 -47.95 5.35 2.18
C ILE A 90 -46.55 5.98 2.17
N ILE A 91 -46.42 7.23 2.64
CA ILE A 91 -45.13 7.91 2.73
C ILE A 91 -44.21 7.20 3.72
N GLY A 92 -44.71 6.83 4.90
CA GLY A 92 -43.94 6.08 5.89
C GLY A 92 -43.48 4.72 5.37
N GLY A 93 -44.36 3.99 4.66
CA GLY A 93 -44.03 2.74 3.99
C GLY A 93 -42.98 2.93 2.90
N ALA A 94 -43.13 3.95 2.04
CA ALA A 94 -42.17 4.26 0.99
C ALA A 94 -40.79 4.64 1.54
N VAL A 95 -40.74 5.50 2.57
CA VAL A 95 -39.48 5.86 3.25
C VAL A 95 -38.83 4.63 3.86
N THR A 96 -39.61 3.76 4.51
CA THR A 96 -39.09 2.52 5.10
C THR A 96 -38.49 1.60 4.03
N ILE A 97 -39.19 1.40 2.91
CA ILE A 97 -38.70 0.58 1.78
C ILE A 97 -37.41 1.17 1.21
N ILE A 98 -37.36 2.48 0.97
CA ILE A 98 -36.17 3.16 0.44
C ILE A 98 -34.99 2.99 1.39
N VAL A 99 -35.19 3.16 2.71
CA VAL A 99 -34.12 3.00 3.70
C VAL A 99 -33.61 1.55 3.75
N LEU A 100 -34.51 0.56 3.69
CA LEU A 100 -34.13 -0.85 3.67
C LEU A 100 -33.35 -1.21 2.40
N GLN A 101 -33.83 -0.80 1.22
CA GLN A 101 -33.13 -1.02 -0.05
C GLN A 101 -31.79 -0.28 -0.11
N ALA A 102 -31.72 0.94 0.43
CA ALA A 102 -30.48 1.70 0.52
C ALA A 102 -29.46 1.00 1.43
N LYS A 103 -29.91 0.44 2.55
CA LYS A 103 -29.06 -0.35 3.46
C LYS A 103 -28.54 -1.61 2.76
N GLU A 104 -29.41 -2.40 2.14
CA GLU A 104 -29.00 -3.61 1.41
C GLU A 104 -28.02 -3.29 0.27
N THR A 105 -28.26 -2.21 -0.48
CA THR A 105 -27.36 -1.76 -1.54
C THR A 105 -26.02 -1.30 -0.98
N SER A 106 -26.02 -0.58 0.15
CA SER A 106 -24.80 -0.18 0.85
C SER A 106 -24.00 -1.41 1.29
N ASP A 107 -24.64 -2.37 1.95
CA ASP A 107 -24.01 -3.60 2.43
C ASP A 107 -23.38 -4.40 1.26
N LEU A 108 -24.08 -4.49 0.12
CA LEU A 108 -23.57 -5.15 -1.09
C LEU A 108 -22.38 -4.40 -1.71
N ILE A 109 -22.40 -3.06 -1.75
CA ILE A 109 -21.28 -2.25 -2.22
C ILE A 109 -20.05 -2.44 -1.31
N HIS A 110 -20.25 -2.47 0.01
CA HIS A 110 -19.18 -2.73 0.97
C HIS A 110 -18.55 -4.11 0.74
N ALA A 111 -19.37 -5.17 0.63
CA ALA A 111 -18.88 -6.52 0.37
C ALA A 111 -18.12 -6.63 -0.96
N ASN A 112 -18.62 -5.98 -2.03
CA ASN A 112 -17.93 -5.97 -3.33
C ASN A 112 -16.58 -5.26 -3.26
N ARG A 113 -16.49 -4.15 -2.52
CA ARG A 113 -15.23 -3.41 -2.32
C ARG A 113 -14.22 -4.25 -1.55
N GLU A 114 -14.64 -4.88 -0.45
CA GLU A 114 -13.78 -5.77 0.35
C GLU A 114 -13.25 -6.95 -0.49
N ASN A 115 -14.13 -7.59 -1.26
CA ASN A 115 -13.75 -8.68 -2.16
C ASN A 115 -12.74 -8.23 -3.23
N TYR A 116 -12.94 -7.04 -3.81
CA TYR A 116 -12.00 -6.47 -4.78
C TYR A 116 -10.62 -6.22 -4.15
N GLU A 117 -10.57 -5.58 -2.97
CA GLU A 117 -9.31 -5.30 -2.28
C GLU A 117 -8.59 -6.58 -1.84
N GLN A 118 -9.33 -7.59 -1.39
CA GLN A 118 -8.77 -8.90 -1.07
C GLN A 118 -8.19 -9.60 -2.31
N GLN A 119 -8.87 -9.53 -3.46
CA GLN A 119 -8.36 -10.08 -4.73
C GLN A 119 -7.09 -9.35 -5.18
N GLN A 120 -7.05 -8.02 -5.05
CA GLN A 120 -5.86 -7.24 -5.37
C GLN A 120 -4.70 -7.61 -4.43
N ALA A 121 -4.94 -7.72 -3.13
CA ALA A 121 -3.93 -8.17 -2.17
C ALA A 121 -3.42 -9.57 -2.49
N ASN A 122 -4.32 -10.52 -2.80
CA ASN A 122 -3.94 -11.88 -3.19
C ASN A 122 -3.14 -11.92 -4.51
N LYS A 123 -3.40 -11.00 -5.44
CA LYS A 123 -2.62 -10.87 -6.68
C LYS A 123 -1.21 -10.34 -6.41
N ARG A 124 -1.05 -9.41 -5.47
CA ARG A 124 0.25 -8.84 -5.05
C ARG A 124 1.08 -9.79 -4.19
N LYS A 125 0.42 -10.68 -3.45
CA LYS A 125 1.04 -11.65 -2.53
C LYS A 125 2.11 -12.48 -3.25
N ILE A 126 3.29 -12.58 -2.66
CA ILE A 126 4.35 -13.48 -3.13
C ILE A 126 3.86 -14.92 -2.94
N LYS A 127 3.91 -15.71 -4.02
CA LYS A 127 3.40 -17.09 -4.04
C LYS A 127 4.38 -18.05 -3.37
N ASP A 128 4.38 -18.03 -2.03
CA ASP A 128 5.20 -18.89 -1.17
C ASP A 128 4.43 -20.08 -0.58
N GLY A 129 3.12 -20.17 -0.83
CA GLY A 129 2.24 -21.24 -0.33
C GLY A 129 1.90 -21.14 1.16
N LEU A 130 2.19 -20.00 1.79
CA LEU A 130 1.92 -19.75 3.21
C LEU A 130 0.86 -18.66 3.38
N ASP A 131 0.10 -18.73 4.46
CA ASP A 131 -0.89 -17.71 4.80
C ASP A 131 -0.33 -16.64 5.74
N ASP A 132 -0.94 -15.46 5.67
CA ASP A 132 -0.57 -14.29 6.47
C ASP A 132 -1.57 -14.11 7.60
N ASP A 133 -1.09 -14.12 8.84
CA ASP A 133 -1.88 -14.01 10.06
C ASP A 133 -2.02 -12.57 10.58
N GLN A 134 -1.26 -11.61 10.03
CA GLN A 134 -1.25 -10.20 10.47
C GLN A 134 -1.51 -9.26 9.30
N VAL A 135 -2.59 -9.52 8.55
CA VAL A 135 -3.01 -8.69 7.42
C VAL A 135 -3.48 -7.33 7.92
N LEU A 136 -2.83 -6.26 7.43
CA LEU A 136 -3.19 -4.89 7.74
C LEU A 136 -4.22 -4.35 6.74
N ILE A 137 -5.33 -3.84 7.26
CA ILE A 137 -6.37 -3.16 6.48
C ILE A 137 -6.31 -1.67 6.80
N SER A 138 -6.12 -0.84 5.77
CA SER A 138 -6.08 0.62 5.92
C SER A 138 -7.47 1.20 6.19
N ASP A 139 -7.51 2.44 6.68
CA ASP A 139 -8.73 3.25 6.89
C ASP A 139 -9.66 3.36 5.67
N ASP A 140 -9.12 3.26 4.46
CA ASP A 140 -9.84 3.24 3.20
C ASP A 140 -10.13 1.84 2.65
N GLY A 141 -10.00 0.82 3.48
CA GLY A 141 -10.32 -0.57 3.15
C GLY A 141 -9.29 -1.29 2.29
N GLN A 142 -8.18 -0.64 1.89
CA GLN A 142 -7.13 -1.33 1.14
C GLN A 142 -6.41 -2.36 2.01
N VAL A 143 -6.32 -3.58 1.50
CA VAL A 143 -5.69 -4.72 2.17
C VAL A 143 -4.21 -4.80 1.76
N GLY A 144 -3.33 -4.82 2.77
CA GLY A 144 -1.89 -4.98 2.57
C GLY A 144 -1.20 -3.81 1.86
N ASN A 145 -1.77 -2.61 1.94
CA ASN A 145 -1.18 -1.39 1.38
C ASN A 145 -1.51 -0.17 2.27
N PRO A 146 -0.95 -0.08 3.48
CA PRO A 146 -1.24 1.05 4.37
C PRO A 146 -0.74 2.39 3.86
N LYS A 147 -1.38 3.47 4.33
CA LYS A 147 -0.83 4.84 4.25
C LYS A 147 0.22 5.13 5.33
N LYS A 148 0.18 4.40 6.46
CA LYS A 148 1.17 4.44 7.54
C LYS A 148 1.22 3.10 8.26
N TYR A 149 2.39 2.72 8.77
CA TYR A 149 2.49 1.58 9.67
C TYR A 149 2.14 1.99 11.10
N PRO A 150 1.41 1.15 11.87
CA PRO A 150 1.08 1.46 13.25
C PRO A 150 2.35 1.59 14.10
N ASP A 151 2.26 2.30 15.21
CA ASP A 151 3.29 2.26 16.24
C ASP A 151 3.08 1.07 17.14
N MET A 152 4.12 0.22 17.20
CA MET A 152 4.10 -0.99 18.03
C MET A 152 4.24 -0.65 19.51
N GLY A 153 4.60 0.60 19.84
CA GLY A 153 4.76 1.04 21.23
C GLY A 153 5.91 0.33 21.96
N CYS A 154 6.83 -0.26 21.20
CA CYS A 154 7.99 -0.94 21.73
C CYS A 154 8.98 0.08 22.30
N GLU A 155 9.65 -0.29 23.38
CA GLU A 155 10.81 0.46 23.84
C GLU A 155 12.03 0.15 22.96
N LEU A 156 13.01 1.07 22.95
CA LEU A 156 14.29 0.84 22.29
C LEU A 156 15.12 -0.09 23.19
N PRO A 157 15.45 -1.32 22.75
CA PRO A 157 16.26 -2.23 23.54
C PRO A 157 17.72 -1.78 23.58
N ASP A 158 18.40 -2.07 24.69
CA ASP A 158 19.86 -1.97 24.76
C ASP A 158 20.47 -3.31 24.33
N TYR A 159 21.01 -3.36 23.12
CA TYR A 159 21.62 -4.58 22.57
C TYR A 159 23.05 -4.71 23.10
N GLN A 160 23.30 -5.78 23.85
CA GLN A 160 24.61 -6.07 24.46
C GLN A 160 25.20 -7.37 23.92
N SER A 161 26.52 -7.47 23.92
CA SER A 161 27.23 -8.73 23.67
C SER A 161 27.57 -9.39 24.99
N LYS A 162 26.97 -10.55 25.28
CA LYS A 162 27.22 -11.32 26.51
C LYS A 162 27.53 -12.76 26.15
N ASN A 163 28.67 -13.27 26.59
CA ASN A 163 29.09 -14.67 26.40
C ASN A 163 29.00 -15.15 24.94
N GLY A 164 29.32 -14.27 23.98
CA GLY A 164 29.25 -14.58 22.54
C GLY A 164 27.84 -14.57 21.94
N GLN A 165 26.84 -14.01 22.64
CA GLN A 165 25.47 -13.84 22.16
C GLN A 165 25.07 -12.37 22.16
N ILE A 166 24.24 -11.99 21.18
CA ILE A 166 23.53 -10.71 21.20
C ILE A 166 22.35 -10.86 22.16
N VAL A 167 22.23 -9.95 23.12
CA VAL A 167 21.17 -9.93 24.13
C VAL A 167 20.48 -8.58 24.08
N ALA A 168 19.16 -8.58 23.88
CA ALA A 168 18.33 -7.40 24.04
C ALA A 168 18.01 -7.20 25.53
N VAL A 169 18.42 -6.08 26.09
CA VAL A 169 18.17 -5.71 27.48
C VAL A 169 17.08 -4.64 27.53
N SER A 170 15.98 -4.98 28.20
CA SER A 170 14.88 -4.06 28.48
C SER A 170 15.24 -3.07 29.59
N LYS A 171 14.56 -1.93 29.65
CA LYS A 171 14.72 -0.95 30.75
C LYS A 171 14.44 -1.53 32.13
N ASN A 172 13.62 -2.56 32.23
CA ASN A 172 13.32 -3.25 33.49
C ASN A 172 14.37 -4.32 33.88
N GLY A 173 15.42 -4.49 33.08
CA GLY A 173 16.47 -5.48 33.28
C GLY A 173 16.17 -6.87 32.70
N THR A 174 15.06 -7.05 31.98
CA THR A 174 14.77 -8.31 31.28
C THR A 174 15.75 -8.50 30.13
N GLU A 175 16.37 -9.67 30.07
CA GLU A 175 17.35 -10.01 29.06
C GLU A 175 16.80 -11.12 28.15
N VAL A 176 16.82 -10.87 26.84
CA VAL A 176 16.36 -11.84 25.85
C VAL A 176 17.46 -12.06 24.80
N PRO A 177 17.97 -13.29 24.62
CA PRO A 177 18.94 -13.57 23.58
C PRO A 177 18.31 -13.43 22.19
N VAL A 178 19.05 -12.83 21.26
CA VAL A 178 18.62 -12.58 19.89
C VAL A 178 19.35 -13.52 18.94
N GLY A 179 18.61 -14.36 18.24
CA GLY A 179 19.12 -15.16 17.12
C GLY A 179 18.77 -14.50 15.79
N ILE A 180 19.71 -14.43 14.85
CA ILE A 180 19.50 -13.78 13.55
C ILE A 180 19.33 -14.85 12.46
N LYS A 181 18.13 -14.92 11.87
CA LYS A 181 17.86 -15.55 10.57
C LYS A 181 17.52 -14.43 9.60
N GLY A 182 18.56 -13.90 8.94
CA GLY A 182 18.45 -12.68 8.15
C GLY A 182 18.53 -12.88 6.64
N VAL A 183 18.23 -11.80 5.93
CA VAL A 183 18.49 -11.62 4.48
C VAL A 183 19.24 -10.31 4.24
N ASN A 184 19.86 -10.15 3.07
CA ASN A 184 20.36 -8.85 2.59
C ASN A 184 19.37 -8.27 1.59
N TRP A 185 19.01 -7.00 1.73
CA TRP A 185 18.16 -6.30 0.75
C TRP A 185 18.88 -5.06 0.22
N PHE A 186 19.52 -5.22 -0.93
CA PHE A 186 20.39 -4.22 -1.54
C PHE A 186 19.64 -3.26 -2.49
N GLY A 187 20.33 -2.19 -2.89
CA GLY A 187 19.89 -1.17 -3.82
C GLY A 187 20.08 0.25 -3.29
N MET A 188 19.92 0.46 -1.96
CA MET A 188 20.02 1.79 -1.35
C MET A 188 21.44 2.34 -1.35
N GLU A 189 22.46 1.49 -1.38
CA GLU A 189 23.87 1.84 -1.49
C GLU A 189 24.29 2.31 -2.90
N THR A 190 23.40 2.18 -3.88
CA THR A 190 23.64 2.59 -5.26
C THR A 190 23.17 4.02 -5.51
N GLY A 191 23.41 4.55 -6.71
CA GLY A 191 22.92 5.87 -7.13
C GLY A 191 21.39 5.98 -7.21
N LEU A 192 20.67 4.87 -7.08
CA LEU A 192 19.21 4.81 -7.12
C LEU A 192 18.57 5.04 -5.75
N ALA A 193 19.37 4.93 -4.68
CA ALA A 193 19.01 5.31 -3.32
C ALA A 193 17.74 4.63 -2.75
N ILE A 194 17.38 3.44 -3.26
CA ILE A 194 16.19 2.67 -2.85
C ILE A 194 16.44 1.16 -2.93
N PRO A 195 15.87 0.32 -2.05
CA PRO A 195 15.99 -1.12 -2.20
C PRO A 195 15.33 -1.57 -3.50
N PHE A 196 15.95 -2.50 -4.21
CA PHE A 196 15.39 -2.97 -5.46
C PHE A 196 14.17 -3.87 -5.25
N GLY A 197 13.22 -3.77 -6.16
CA GLY A 197 12.01 -4.57 -6.22
C GLY A 197 10.73 -3.76 -5.99
N LEU A 198 10.80 -2.51 -5.54
CA LEU A 198 9.61 -1.74 -5.08
C LEU A 198 8.75 -1.13 -6.20
N TRP A 199 9.11 -1.32 -7.47
CA TRP A 199 8.46 -0.69 -8.63
C TRP A 199 7.16 -1.35 -9.09
N GLU A 200 6.69 -2.40 -8.41
CA GLU A 200 5.52 -3.24 -8.74
C GLU A 200 4.72 -2.82 -9.99
N ASN A 201 4.82 -3.60 -11.06
CA ASN A 201 4.12 -3.35 -12.31
C ASN A 201 3.36 -4.61 -12.76
N MET A 202 2.92 -4.66 -14.04
CA MET A 202 2.17 -5.81 -14.56
C MET A 202 3.02 -7.08 -14.70
N ASP A 203 4.33 -6.96 -14.80
CA ASP A 203 5.27 -8.05 -15.11
C ASP A 203 6.07 -8.51 -13.88
N ASN A 204 6.53 -7.58 -13.04
CA ASN A 204 7.41 -7.86 -11.90
C ASN A 204 7.37 -6.76 -10.82
N GLY A 205 8.23 -6.92 -9.80
CA GLY A 205 8.29 -6.05 -8.63
C GLY A 205 7.28 -6.46 -7.55
N THR A 206 7.36 -5.77 -6.42
CA THR A 206 6.59 -6.03 -5.21
C THR A 206 6.47 -4.74 -4.38
N SER A 207 5.92 -4.84 -3.19
CA SER A 207 5.83 -3.75 -2.22
C SER A 207 6.64 -4.06 -0.97
N VAL A 208 7.00 -3.03 -0.22
CA VAL A 208 7.67 -3.18 1.08
C VAL A 208 6.81 -3.98 2.06
N TYR A 209 5.48 -3.83 1.97
CA TYR A 209 4.53 -4.60 2.78
C TYR A 209 4.67 -6.09 2.50
N GLU A 210 4.69 -6.48 1.22
CA GLU A 210 4.72 -7.88 0.85
C GLU A 210 6.10 -8.50 1.09
N VAL A 211 7.20 -7.73 0.93
CA VAL A 211 8.53 -8.17 1.37
C VAL A 211 8.54 -8.48 2.87
N ALA A 212 8.05 -7.56 3.70
CA ALA A 212 7.99 -7.77 5.14
C ALA A 212 7.09 -8.96 5.52
N ALA A 213 5.93 -9.10 4.86
CA ALA A 213 5.02 -10.21 5.09
C ALA A 213 5.63 -11.56 4.67
N PHE A 214 6.27 -11.63 3.50
CA PHE A 214 6.97 -12.83 3.02
C PHE A 214 8.07 -13.27 3.98
N LEU A 215 8.91 -12.33 4.44
CA LEU A 215 9.97 -12.63 5.39
C LEU A 215 9.41 -13.20 6.70
N ALA A 216 8.35 -12.59 7.25
CA ALA A 216 7.70 -13.06 8.47
C ALA A 216 7.08 -14.46 8.31
N ARG A 217 6.35 -14.70 7.21
CA ARG A 217 5.76 -16.03 6.91
C ARG A 217 6.83 -17.11 6.81
N ASN A 218 7.97 -16.79 6.19
CA ASN A 218 9.12 -17.69 6.03
C ASN A 218 10.08 -17.71 7.22
N LYS A 219 9.68 -17.09 8.35
CA LYS A 219 10.42 -17.08 9.62
C LYS A 219 11.81 -16.44 9.52
N PHE A 220 12.01 -15.49 8.61
CA PHE A 220 13.13 -14.55 8.68
C PHE A 220 12.79 -13.46 9.68
N ASN A 221 13.80 -12.99 10.41
CA ASN A 221 13.60 -12.00 11.48
C ASN A 221 14.54 -10.80 11.40
N SER A 222 15.41 -10.74 10.39
CA SER A 222 16.32 -9.60 10.23
C SER A 222 16.61 -9.27 8.77
N VAL A 223 16.85 -8.00 8.48
CA VAL A 223 17.30 -7.51 7.18
C VAL A 223 18.60 -6.72 7.38
N ARG A 224 19.66 -7.12 6.70
CA ARG A 224 20.83 -6.26 6.49
C ARG A 224 20.51 -5.31 5.35
N LEU A 225 20.58 -4.01 5.61
CA LEU A 225 20.21 -2.93 4.70
C LEU A 225 21.47 -2.12 4.31
N PRO A 226 22.10 -2.41 3.16
CA PRO A 226 23.23 -1.66 2.62
C PRO A 226 22.87 -0.20 2.30
N LEU A 227 23.66 0.75 2.81
CA LEU A 227 23.52 2.19 2.53
C LEU A 227 24.83 2.78 1.97
N CYS A 228 24.73 3.98 1.38
CA CYS A 228 25.86 4.74 0.85
C CYS A 228 26.13 5.99 1.70
N ILE A 229 27.38 6.21 2.09
CA ILE A 229 27.82 7.37 2.89
C ILE A 229 27.48 8.68 2.20
N LYS A 230 27.85 8.85 0.93
CA LYS A 230 27.49 10.07 0.18
C LYS A 230 25.99 10.28 0.03
N ASN A 231 25.18 9.22 -0.08
CA ASN A 231 23.73 9.39 -0.14
C ASN A 231 23.17 9.87 1.20
N ILE A 232 23.75 9.44 2.33
CA ILE A 232 23.41 9.92 3.68
C ILE A 232 23.77 11.40 3.82
N LEU A 233 25.01 11.78 3.49
CA LEU A 233 25.51 13.15 3.63
C LEU A 233 24.72 14.16 2.78
N ASN A 234 24.36 13.77 1.56
CA ASN A 234 23.65 14.64 0.63
C ASN A 234 22.12 14.47 0.70
N ASP A 235 21.61 13.61 1.58
CA ASP A 235 20.19 13.25 1.75
C ASP A 235 19.47 12.98 0.41
N VAL A 236 20.13 12.20 -0.46
CA VAL A 236 19.69 11.95 -1.84
C VAL A 236 18.33 11.28 -1.89
N ALA A 237 17.34 11.96 -2.47
CA ALA A 237 16.01 11.40 -2.67
C ALA A 237 16.07 10.18 -3.63
N PRO A 238 15.33 9.09 -3.34
CA PRO A 238 15.21 7.94 -4.23
C PRO A 238 14.78 8.26 -5.65
N GLU A 239 15.23 7.44 -6.60
CA GLU A 239 14.73 7.47 -7.97
C GLU A 239 13.25 7.03 -8.02
N LYS A 240 12.37 8.00 -8.30
CA LYS A 240 10.92 7.80 -8.23
C LYS A 240 10.40 6.71 -9.17
N SER A 241 11.07 6.49 -10.31
CA SER A 241 10.68 5.43 -11.25
C SER A 241 10.88 4.01 -10.72
N LEU A 242 11.62 3.82 -9.63
CA LEU A 242 11.88 2.52 -9.02
C LEU A 242 10.96 2.16 -7.85
N ILE A 243 9.90 2.95 -7.63
CA ILE A 243 8.87 2.65 -6.65
C ILE A 243 7.48 2.93 -7.19
N ASN A 244 6.58 1.97 -7.00
CA ASN A 244 5.16 2.20 -7.23
C ASN A 244 4.53 2.76 -5.96
N LEU A 245 4.35 4.08 -5.91
CA LEU A 245 3.74 4.76 -4.77
C LEU A 245 2.25 4.43 -4.58
N ASN A 246 1.57 3.87 -5.59
CA ASN A 246 0.19 3.40 -5.42
C ASN A 246 0.12 2.13 -4.57
N THR A 247 1.17 1.30 -4.57
CA THR A 247 1.24 0.05 -3.81
C THR A 247 2.24 0.11 -2.64
N ASN A 248 2.95 1.22 -2.49
CA ASN A 248 3.85 1.54 -1.39
C ASN A 248 3.48 2.89 -0.75
N ARG A 249 2.19 3.08 -0.40
CA ARG A 249 1.66 4.39 0.01
C ARG A 249 2.28 4.94 1.30
N ALA A 250 2.78 4.06 2.17
CA ALA A 250 3.46 4.43 3.41
C ALA A 250 4.94 4.78 3.23
N VAL A 251 5.54 4.59 2.04
CA VAL A 251 6.96 4.87 1.82
C VAL A 251 7.16 6.34 1.47
N ASN A 252 7.90 7.06 2.32
CA ASN A 252 8.25 8.45 2.08
C ASN A 252 9.59 8.58 1.35
N ILE A 253 9.54 8.87 0.05
CA ILE A 253 10.72 9.09 -0.81
C ILE A 253 11.17 10.55 -0.92
N THR A 254 10.79 11.41 0.02
CA THR A 254 11.18 12.85 -0.02
C THR A 254 12.70 13.00 0.13
N SER A 255 13.32 12.16 0.95
CA SER A 255 14.75 12.19 1.22
C SER A 255 15.29 10.79 1.50
N TYR A 256 16.62 10.65 1.56
CA TYR A 256 17.25 9.36 1.85
C TYR A 256 16.85 8.88 3.25
N ILE A 257 16.93 9.77 4.24
CA ILE A 257 16.58 9.46 5.63
C ILE A 257 15.10 9.11 5.78
N SER A 258 14.18 9.87 5.16
CA SER A 258 12.75 9.56 5.24
C SER A 258 12.41 8.20 4.63
N THR A 259 13.16 7.81 3.60
CA THR A 259 13.02 6.51 2.93
C THR A 259 13.45 5.38 3.84
N ILE A 260 14.63 5.50 4.46
CA ILE A 260 15.14 4.54 5.45
C ILE A 260 14.13 4.38 6.59
N GLN A 261 13.65 5.49 7.17
CA GLN A 261 12.67 5.49 8.25
C GLN A 261 11.40 4.72 7.86
N SER A 262 10.87 4.97 6.67
CA SER A 262 9.63 4.31 6.21
C SER A 262 9.81 2.80 5.98
N ILE A 263 10.97 2.38 5.47
CA ILE A 263 11.31 0.96 5.28
C ILE A 263 11.50 0.27 6.64
N VAL A 264 12.20 0.90 7.57
CA VAL A 264 12.42 0.37 8.93
C VAL A 264 11.09 0.19 9.65
N GLU A 265 10.16 1.14 9.53
CA GLU A 265 8.81 1.02 10.10
C GLU A 265 8.01 -0.13 9.49
N ALA A 266 8.11 -0.33 8.17
CA ALA A 266 7.43 -1.43 7.48
C ALA A 266 7.93 -2.81 7.95
N LEU A 267 9.25 -2.95 8.12
CA LEU A 267 9.88 -4.16 8.66
C LEU A 267 9.54 -4.34 10.15
N GLY A 268 9.54 -3.25 10.92
CA GLY A 268 9.23 -3.23 12.34
C GLY A 268 7.79 -3.67 12.64
N TYR A 269 6.83 -3.30 11.79
CA TYR A 269 5.44 -3.80 11.87
C TYR A 269 5.36 -5.34 11.86
N ARG A 270 6.29 -6.01 11.17
CA ARG A 270 6.38 -7.48 11.11
C ARG A 270 7.38 -8.08 12.09
N HIS A 271 7.82 -7.31 13.07
CA HIS A 271 8.86 -7.69 14.04
C HIS A 271 10.18 -8.13 13.37
N ILE A 272 10.50 -7.55 12.22
CA ILE A 272 11.75 -7.81 11.51
C ILE A 272 12.75 -6.73 11.90
N THR A 273 13.89 -7.15 12.41
CA THR A 273 14.96 -6.25 12.81
C THR A 273 15.76 -5.76 11.60
N VAL A 274 16.44 -4.63 11.74
CA VAL A 274 17.28 -4.05 10.69
C VAL A 274 18.70 -3.87 11.21
N MET A 275 19.67 -4.37 10.45
CA MET A 275 21.09 -4.04 10.62
C MET A 275 21.50 -3.14 9.47
N ILE A 276 21.79 -1.88 9.77
CA ILE A 276 22.19 -0.91 8.75
C ILE A 276 23.65 -1.19 8.39
N SER A 277 23.96 -1.35 7.12
CA SER A 277 25.32 -1.62 6.67
C SER A 277 25.87 -0.40 5.93
N LEU A 278 26.97 0.17 6.43
CA LEU A 278 27.69 1.25 5.77
C LEU A 278 28.51 0.65 4.63
N HIS A 279 27.85 0.51 3.48
CA HIS A 279 28.25 -0.45 2.46
C HIS A 279 29.16 0.16 1.39
N THR A 280 28.84 1.37 0.97
CA THR A 280 29.62 2.11 -0.03
C THR A 280 29.95 3.52 0.42
N LEU A 281 31.15 3.98 0.11
CA LEU A 281 31.51 5.39 0.29
C LEU A 281 30.86 6.25 -0.80
N ASP A 282 30.90 5.77 -2.04
CA ASP A 282 30.33 6.43 -3.22
C ASP A 282 29.27 5.53 -3.89
N PRO A 283 28.23 6.08 -4.53
CA PRO A 283 27.17 5.28 -5.13
C PRO A 283 27.64 4.29 -6.21
N LYS A 284 28.88 4.43 -6.70
CA LYS A 284 29.48 3.52 -7.70
C LYS A 284 30.62 2.67 -7.15
N LYS A 285 31.13 2.94 -5.95
CA LYS A 285 32.33 2.29 -5.39
C LYS A 285 32.20 2.06 -3.89
N SER A 286 32.49 0.83 -3.45
CA SER A 286 32.43 0.49 -2.02
C SER A 286 33.45 1.25 -1.17
N GLY A 287 34.67 1.45 -1.70
CA GLY A 287 35.82 1.94 -0.94
C GLY A 287 36.50 0.81 -0.16
N GLY A 288 37.83 0.67 -0.26
CA GLY A 288 38.57 -0.39 0.42
C GLY A 288 38.87 -0.12 1.89
N ALA A 289 38.83 1.16 2.28
CA ALA A 289 38.84 1.63 3.66
C ALA A 289 37.52 2.33 4.01
N TRP A 290 37.37 2.74 5.28
CA TRP A 290 36.18 3.45 5.77
C TRP A 290 36.16 4.93 5.37
N PHE A 291 37.28 5.48 4.91
CA PHE A 291 37.38 6.78 4.25
C PHE A 291 38.24 6.64 2.98
N SER A 292 38.19 7.63 2.09
CA SER A 292 38.99 7.66 0.88
C SER A 292 39.06 9.08 0.31
N GLU A 293 40.27 9.64 0.24
CA GLU A 293 40.53 10.91 -0.44
C GLU A 293 40.15 10.86 -1.92
N ASP A 294 40.49 9.76 -2.61
CA ASP A 294 40.16 9.54 -4.03
C ASP A 294 38.66 9.53 -4.30
N LEU A 295 37.87 9.02 -3.35
CA LEU A 295 36.41 9.05 -3.45
C LEU A 295 35.82 10.33 -2.86
N GLY A 296 36.62 11.23 -2.28
CA GLY A 296 36.13 12.44 -1.62
C GLY A 296 35.21 12.13 -0.45
N VAL A 297 35.64 11.22 0.43
CA VAL A 297 35.00 10.93 1.72
C VAL A 297 36.10 10.92 2.78
N SER A 298 36.13 11.95 3.62
CA SER A 298 37.07 12.03 4.76
C SER A 298 36.59 11.22 5.97
N GLU A 299 37.46 11.04 6.97
CA GLU A 299 37.10 10.43 8.26
C GLU A 299 35.93 11.19 8.92
N ASP A 300 36.00 12.52 8.95
CA ASP A 300 34.96 13.39 9.53
C ASP A 300 33.64 13.25 8.77
N GLU A 301 33.65 13.22 7.44
CA GLU A 301 32.44 13.00 6.63
C GLU A 301 31.82 11.63 6.88
N PHE A 302 32.63 10.60 7.12
CA PHE A 302 32.10 9.29 7.47
C PHE A 302 31.38 9.33 8.83
N LEU A 303 32.00 9.96 9.84
CA LEU A 303 31.41 10.12 11.17
C LEU A 303 30.15 11.00 11.14
N ASP A 304 30.15 12.07 10.35
CA ASP A 304 28.97 12.92 10.14
C ASP A 304 27.79 12.11 9.56
N ALA A 305 28.06 11.18 8.64
CA ALA A 305 27.02 10.28 8.12
C ALA A 305 26.45 9.37 9.22
N VAL A 306 27.31 8.87 10.12
CA VAL A 306 26.88 8.07 11.27
C VAL A 306 26.04 8.91 12.24
N ASP A 307 26.44 10.14 12.52
CA ASP A 307 25.69 11.08 13.36
C ASP A 307 24.31 11.42 12.76
N ILE A 308 24.22 11.59 11.45
CA ILE A 308 22.94 11.78 10.75
C ILE A 308 22.04 10.55 10.98
N LEU A 309 22.57 9.33 10.85
CA LEU A 309 21.80 8.10 11.09
C LEU A 309 21.33 8.01 12.54
N THR A 310 22.25 8.10 13.52
CA THR A 310 21.93 7.92 14.94
C THR A 310 20.95 8.98 15.44
N LYS A 311 21.13 10.25 15.07
CA LYS A 311 20.20 11.35 15.39
C LYS A 311 18.78 11.10 14.90
N ASN A 312 18.63 10.48 13.73
CA ASN A 312 17.34 10.24 13.11
C ASN A 312 16.71 8.90 13.50
N LEU A 313 17.51 7.89 13.85
CA LEU A 313 17.06 6.50 13.98
C LEU A 313 17.16 5.92 15.40
N CYS A 314 17.93 6.50 16.33
CA CYS A 314 18.01 6.03 17.73
C CYS A 314 16.81 6.48 18.57
N LYS A 315 15.60 6.04 18.20
CA LYS A 315 14.33 6.36 18.87
C LYS A 315 13.43 5.13 18.94
N SER A 316 12.53 5.07 19.92
CA SER A 316 11.58 3.95 20.09
C SER A 316 10.72 3.66 18.85
N ARG A 317 10.50 4.65 17.98
CA ARG A 317 9.81 4.45 16.69
C ARG A 317 10.53 3.44 15.77
N TYR A 318 11.85 3.36 15.89
CA TYR A 318 12.74 2.48 15.11
C TYR A 318 13.40 1.43 16.02
N TRP A 319 12.67 0.95 17.03
CA TRP A 319 13.12 -0.03 18.03
C TRP A 319 13.76 -1.28 17.43
N ASN A 320 13.41 -1.62 16.19
CA ASN A 320 13.85 -2.81 15.48
C ASN A 320 15.23 -2.66 14.84
N ILE A 321 15.92 -1.52 14.96
CA ILE A 321 17.31 -1.38 14.53
C ILE A 321 18.24 -2.05 15.55
N LEU A 322 19.01 -3.05 15.13
CA LEU A 322 19.98 -3.75 15.99
C LEU A 322 21.27 -2.95 16.19
N GLY A 323 21.67 -2.18 15.18
CA GLY A 323 22.93 -1.47 15.15
C GLY A 323 23.46 -1.23 13.73
N LEU A 324 24.73 -0.84 13.67
CA LEU A 324 25.46 -0.56 12.44
C LEU A 324 26.50 -1.65 12.16
N ASP A 325 26.51 -2.15 10.93
CA ASP A 325 27.65 -2.83 10.33
C ASP A 325 28.57 -1.74 9.75
N LEU A 326 29.64 -1.46 10.51
CA LEU A 326 30.41 -0.20 10.48
C LEU A 326 31.10 0.07 9.14
N LYS A 327 31.50 -0.95 8.39
CA LYS A 327 31.99 -0.82 7.02
C LYS A 327 31.92 -2.17 6.33
N ASN A 328 31.31 -2.22 5.15
CA ASN A 328 31.36 -3.44 4.34
C ASN A 328 32.78 -3.73 3.85
N GLU A 329 33.28 -4.92 4.18
CA GLU A 329 34.47 -5.56 3.58
C GLU A 329 35.71 -4.65 3.45
N PRO A 330 36.21 -4.07 4.56
CA PRO A 330 37.49 -3.36 4.54
C PRO A 330 38.62 -4.31 4.11
N HIS A 331 39.39 -3.89 3.12
CA HIS A 331 40.48 -4.69 2.53
C HIS A 331 41.74 -3.87 2.20
N GLU A 332 41.65 -2.53 2.24
CA GLU A 332 42.79 -1.62 2.10
C GLU A 332 43.19 -1.00 3.46
N CYS A 333 42.83 -1.68 4.55
CA CYS A 333 43.15 -1.26 5.91
C CYS A 333 44.07 -2.25 6.62
N SER A 334 44.87 -1.74 7.55
CA SER A 334 45.50 -2.55 8.59
C SER A 334 44.55 -2.81 9.77
N TRP A 335 44.98 -3.64 10.72
CA TRP A 335 44.33 -3.80 12.04
C TRP A 335 45.37 -3.52 13.13
N GLY A 336 45.37 -2.31 13.67
CA GLY A 336 46.33 -1.83 14.68
C GLY A 336 47.71 -1.50 14.11
N GLY A 337 47.78 -1.15 12.82
CA GLY A 337 49.02 -0.91 12.08
C GLY A 337 49.10 0.48 11.46
N GLU A 338 49.58 0.54 10.22
CA GLU A 338 49.68 1.79 9.45
C GLU A 338 48.31 2.23 8.93
N ASP A 339 48.15 3.55 8.72
CA ASP A 339 46.94 4.11 8.13
C ASP A 339 46.77 3.70 6.65
N PRO A 340 45.54 3.42 6.19
CA PRO A 340 44.29 3.42 6.97
C PRO A 340 44.20 2.26 7.98
N ASP A 341 43.97 2.56 9.26
CA ASP A 341 43.81 1.54 10.31
C ASP A 341 42.33 1.32 10.63
N TRP A 342 41.84 0.10 10.39
CA TRP A 342 40.46 -0.26 10.70
C TRP A 342 40.21 -0.44 12.20
N GLN A 343 41.22 -0.81 12.99
CA GLN A 343 41.04 -0.92 14.45
C GLN A 343 40.70 0.45 15.05
N LYS A 344 41.43 1.49 14.64
CA LYS A 344 41.16 2.89 15.01
C LYS A 344 39.77 3.33 14.55
N GLY A 345 39.43 3.10 13.27
CA GLY A 345 38.11 3.45 12.73
C GLY A 345 36.96 2.78 13.47
N ALA A 346 37.01 1.46 13.64
CA ALA A 346 35.98 0.69 14.33
C ALA A 346 35.84 0.99 15.83
N THR A 347 36.83 1.64 16.44
CA THR A 347 36.76 2.11 17.84
C THR A 347 36.15 3.52 17.93
N LEU A 348 36.31 4.31 16.89
CA LEU A 348 35.88 5.71 16.84
C LEU A 348 34.41 5.85 16.44
N ILE A 349 33.96 5.05 15.47
CA ILE A 349 32.57 4.96 15.01
C ILE A 349 31.73 4.26 16.09
#